data_AF-A0A0C2YUC5-F1
#
_entry.id   AF-A0A0C2YUC5-F1
#
_cell.length_a   1.000
_cell.length_b   1.000
_cell.length_c   1.000
_cell.angle_alpha   90.00
_cell.angle_beta   90.00
_cell.angle_gamma   90.00
#
_symmetry.space_group_name_H-M   'P 1'
#
loop_
_entity.id
_entity.type
_entity.pdbx_description
1 polymer ?
#
loop_
_entity_poly.entity_id
_entity_poly.type
_entity_poly.pdbx_seq_one_letter_code
_entity_poly.pdbx_strand_id
1 'polypeptide(L)'
;MLIAGQRARDISAGAKLTVERDNDKNPVVALREIADDTVPLDGLQNALIQNLQKHVEVDEPEEDEMEGFIADRDLAFENVANEDEMIEDGMSINDTGADFDVDSGDE
;
A
#
# COMPACT_ATOMS: atom_id res chain seq x y z
N MET A 1 18.93 -27.97 -0.93
CA MET A 1 19.61 -27.38 0.25
C MET A 1 18.66 -26.54 1.12
N LEU A 2 17.83 -25.65 0.56
CA LEU A 2 16.93 -24.77 1.33
C LEU A 2 15.91 -25.50 2.23
N ILE A 3 15.21 -26.50 1.68
CA ILE A 3 14.21 -27.30 2.43
C ILE A 3 14.86 -28.07 3.59
N ALA A 4 16.03 -28.68 3.35
CA ALA A 4 16.82 -29.33 4.40
C ALA A 4 17.28 -28.33 5.48
N GLY A 5 17.59 -27.09 5.09
CA GLY A 5 17.90 -26.00 6.02
C GLY A 5 16.70 -25.63 6.89
N GLN A 6 15.50 -25.52 6.31
CA GLN A 6 14.26 -25.29 7.06
C GLN A 6 14.03 -26.42 8.07
N ARG A 7 14.12 -27.68 7.62
CA ARG A 7 13.99 -28.84 8.50
C ARG A 7 15.03 -28.85 9.62
N ALA A 8 16.28 -28.52 9.34
CA ALA A 8 17.33 -28.44 10.35
C ALA A 8 17.05 -27.36 11.42
N ARG A 9 16.38 -26.25 11.05
CA ARG A 9 15.90 -25.24 12.01
C ARG A 9 14.78 -25.80 12.88
N ASP A 10 13.82 -26.50 12.28
CA ASP A 10 12.73 -27.13 13.03
C ASP A 10 13.27 -28.14 14.06
N ILE A 11 14.25 -28.97 13.67
CA ILE A 11 14.94 -29.89 14.59
C ILE A 11 15.63 -29.12 15.72
N SER A 12 16.28 -27.99 15.40
CA SER A 12 16.92 -27.13 16.40
C SER A 12 15.90 -26.49 17.35
N ALA A 13 14.68 -26.25 16.89
CA ALA A 13 13.55 -25.77 17.68
C ALA A 13 12.83 -26.88 18.48
N GLY A 14 13.32 -28.13 18.40
CA GLY A 14 12.77 -29.26 19.16
C GLY A 14 11.78 -30.14 18.39
N ALA A 15 11.69 -30.01 17.06
CA ALA A 15 10.86 -30.90 16.26
C ALA A 15 11.30 -32.36 16.41
N LYS A 16 10.32 -33.26 16.48
CA LYS A 16 10.55 -34.70 16.61
C LYS A 16 11.29 -35.25 15.38
N LEU A 17 12.30 -36.08 15.63
CA LEU A 17 13.01 -36.83 14.60
C LEU A 17 12.21 -38.05 14.17
N THR A 18 12.31 -38.36 12.88
CA THR A 18 11.68 -39.50 12.21
C THR A 18 12.70 -40.59 11.87
N VAL A 19 13.99 -40.23 11.84
CA VAL A 19 15.13 -41.16 11.73
C VAL A 19 15.97 -41.13 13.00
N GLU A 20 16.71 -42.22 13.25
CA GLU A 20 17.62 -42.31 14.37
C GLU A 20 18.82 -41.36 14.20
N ARG A 21 19.22 -40.71 15.30
CA ARG A 21 20.37 -39.82 15.30
C ARG A 21 21.65 -40.61 15.51
N ASP A 22 22.50 -40.64 14.49
CA ASP A 22 23.81 -41.29 14.51
C ASP A 22 24.94 -40.29 14.78
N ASN A 23 24.90 -39.59 15.93
CA ASN A 23 25.80 -38.47 16.24
C ASN A 23 25.83 -37.35 15.17
N ASP A 24 24.83 -37.33 14.29
CA ASP A 24 24.71 -36.40 13.18
C ASP A 24 24.30 -35.01 13.66
N LYS A 25 24.82 -33.98 12.99
CA LYS A 25 24.34 -32.61 13.16
C LYS A 25 22.96 -32.43 12.52
N ASN A 26 22.18 -31.46 13.00
CA ASN A 26 20.82 -31.21 12.51
C ASN A 26 20.71 -31.10 10.97
N PRO A 27 21.65 -30.43 10.25
CA PRO A 27 21.62 -30.41 8.78
C PRO A 27 21.80 -31.80 8.13
N VAL A 28 22.60 -32.67 8.72
CA VAL A 28 22.85 -34.02 8.19
C VAL A 28 21.65 -34.92 8.47
N VAL A 29 21.09 -34.86 9.68
CA VAL A 29 19.84 -35.57 10.02
C VAL A 29 18.71 -35.14 9.09
N ALA A 30 18.54 -33.83 8.84
CA ALA A 30 17.52 -33.33 7.93
C ALA A 30 17.68 -33.85 6.48
N LEU A 31 18.92 -33.96 6.00
CA LEU A 31 19.19 -34.53 4.67
C LEU A 31 18.83 -36.02 4.62
N ARG A 32 19.12 -36.77 5.69
CA ARG A 32 18.75 -38.19 5.80
C ARG A 32 17.23 -38.37 5.86
N GLU A 33 16.52 -37.59 6.67
CA GLU A 33 15.05 -37.66 6.73
C GLU A 33 14.40 -37.40 5.37
N ILE A 34 14.96 -36.47 4.59
CA ILE A 34 14.51 -36.17 3.23
C ILE A 34 14.88 -37.30 2.25
N ALA A 35 16.07 -37.87 2.35
CA ALA A 35 16.49 -38.98 1.48
C ALA A 35 15.69 -40.27 1.75
N ASP A 36 15.27 -40.47 3.00
CA ASP A 36 14.48 -41.61 3.44
C ASP A 36 12.96 -41.37 3.28
N ASP A 37 12.53 -40.25 2.70
CA ASP A 37 11.12 -39.85 2.52
C ASP A 37 10.26 -39.91 3.80
N THR A 38 10.88 -39.70 4.96
CA THR A 38 10.23 -39.84 6.28
C THR A 38 9.55 -38.55 6.75
N VAL A 39 9.75 -37.44 6.02
CA VAL A 39 9.15 -36.13 6.29
C VAL A 39 8.43 -35.59 5.06
N PRO A 40 7.25 -34.95 5.21
CA PRO A 40 6.50 -34.43 4.09
C PRO A 40 7.16 -33.16 3.52
N LEU A 41 7.64 -33.23 2.27
CA LEU A 41 8.33 -32.12 1.61
C LEU A 41 7.43 -30.90 1.37
N ASP A 42 6.17 -31.12 0.99
CA ASP A 42 5.21 -30.04 0.75
C ASP A 42 5.00 -29.18 2.00
N GLY A 43 4.94 -29.82 3.17
CA GLY A 43 4.81 -29.12 4.45
C GLY A 43 6.02 -28.24 4.75
N LEU A 44 7.23 -28.75 4.51
CA LEU A 44 8.47 -28.01 4.70
C LEU A 44 8.61 -26.83 3.72
N GLN A 45 8.16 -27.02 2.47
CA GLN A 45 8.17 -25.96 1.47
C GLN A 45 7.19 -24.84 1.82
N ASN A 46 5.97 -25.18 2.26
CA ASN A 46 4.98 -24.21 2.72
C ASN A 46 5.48 -23.44 3.95
N ALA A 47 6.08 -24.13 4.92
CA ALA A 47 6.67 -23.49 6.09
C ALA A 47 7.79 -22.50 5.71
N LEU A 48 8.64 -22.87 4.75
CA LEU A 48 9.68 -22.00 4.22
C LEU A 48 9.09 -20.75 3.55
N ILE A 49 8.08 -20.92 2.69
CA ILE A 49 7.39 -19.80 2.02
C ILE A 49 6.80 -18.84 3.05
N GLN A 50 6.08 -19.36 4.04
CA GLN A 50 5.49 -18.54 5.10
C GLN A 50 6.55 -17.79 5.92
N ASN A 51 7.68 -18.43 6.23
CA ASN A 51 8.75 -17.77 6.97
C ASN A 51 9.35 -16.59 6.19
N LEU A 52 9.50 -16.74 4.87
CA LEU A 52 9.98 -15.67 3.99
C LEU A 52 8.97 -14.53 3.84
N GLN A 53 7.66 -14.85 3.80
CA GLN A 53 6.60 -13.84 3.70
C GLN A 53 6.39 -13.01 4.97
N LYS A 54 6.67 -13.57 6.16
CA LYS A 54 6.53 -12.85 7.44
C LYS A 54 7.50 -11.66 7.61
N HIS A 55 8.51 -11.54 6.76
CA HIS A 55 9.50 -10.45 6.80
C HIS A 55 9.12 -9.26 5.90
N VAL A 56 7.83 -9.09 5.58
CA VAL A 56 7.34 -7.84 4.99
C VAL A 56 6.92 -6.95 6.16
N GLU A 57 7.74 -5.95 6.47
CA GLU A 57 7.30 -4.82 7.30
C GLU A 57 6.06 -4.24 6.60
N VAL A 58 4.93 -4.20 7.31
CA VAL A 58 3.74 -3.54 6.80
C VAL A 58 4.08 -2.06 6.81
N ASP A 59 4.33 -1.48 5.63
CA ASP A 59 4.33 -0.03 5.48
C ASP A 59 3.02 0.49 6.07
N GLU A 60 3.12 1.47 6.96
CA GLU A 60 1.94 2.18 7.48
C GLU A 60 1.09 2.59 6.26
N PRO A 61 -0.24 2.39 6.28
CA PRO A 61 -1.05 2.93 5.21
C PRO A 61 -0.78 4.44 5.19
N GLU A 62 -0.22 4.94 4.09
CA GLU A 62 -0.26 6.38 3.83
C GLU A 62 -1.74 6.74 3.92
N GLU A 63 -2.12 7.51 4.94
CA GLU A 63 -3.49 8.00 5.08
C GLU A 63 -3.83 8.70 3.77
N ASP A 64 -4.72 8.06 3.00
CA ASP A 64 -5.08 8.49 1.66
C ASP A 64 -5.27 10.00 1.63
N GLU A 65 -4.59 10.70 0.72
CA GLU A 65 -4.86 12.10 0.32
C GLU A 65 -6.29 12.29 -0.28
N MET A 66 -7.20 11.36 0.03
CA MET A 66 -8.60 11.33 -0.38
C MET A 66 -9.44 12.40 0.32
N GLU A 67 -8.96 12.95 1.45
CA GLU A 67 -9.63 14.08 2.13
C GLU A 67 -9.61 15.37 1.29
N GLY A 68 -8.55 15.60 0.50
CA GLY A 68 -8.47 16.76 -0.40
C GLY A 68 -9.39 16.66 -1.62
N PHE A 69 -9.61 15.45 -2.15
CA PHE A 69 -10.45 15.24 -3.33
C PHE A 69 -11.96 15.35 -3.05
N ILE A 70 -12.40 15.11 -1.81
CA ILE A 70 -13.81 15.26 -1.41
C ILE A 70 -14.14 16.75 -1.21
N ALA A 71 -13.24 17.51 -0.57
CA ALA A 71 -13.44 18.94 -0.32
C ALA A 71 -13.56 19.75 -1.62
N ASP A 72 -12.71 19.50 -2.62
CA ASP A 72 -12.77 20.20 -3.92
C ASP A 72 -14.04 19.86 -4.71
N ARG A 73 -14.55 18.64 -4.55
CA ARG A 73 -15.78 18.20 -5.24
C ARG A 73 -17.02 18.84 -4.63
N ASP A 74 -17.09 18.98 -3.32
CA ASP A 74 -18.24 19.59 -2.64
C ASP A 74 -18.34 21.10 -2.93
N LEU A 75 -17.21 21.81 -3.03
CA LEU A 75 -17.16 23.22 -3.45
C LEU A 75 -17.61 23.42 -4.91
N ALA A 76 -17.29 22.47 -5.80
CA ALA A 76 -17.72 22.54 -7.19
C ALA A 76 -19.24 22.34 -7.37
N PHE A 77 -19.88 21.53 -6.52
CA PHE A 77 -21.33 21.32 -6.55
C PHE A 77 -22.13 22.48 -5.95
N GLU A 78 -21.62 23.14 -4.90
CA GLU A 78 -22.27 24.35 -4.35
C GLU A 78 -22.21 25.53 -5.32
N ASN A 79 -21.12 25.71 -6.07
CA ASN A 79 -21.01 26.83 -7.02
C ASN A 79 -21.99 26.69 -8.19
N VAL A 80 -22.23 25.48 -8.70
CA VAL A 80 -23.19 25.24 -9.81
C VAL A 80 -24.65 25.43 -9.34
N ALA A 81 -24.95 25.18 -8.07
CA ALA A 81 -26.30 25.33 -7.54
C ALA A 81 -26.70 26.80 -7.26
N ASN A 82 -25.73 27.71 -7.15
CA ASN A 82 -25.95 29.12 -6.82
C ASN A 82 -26.04 30.05 -8.06
N GLU A 83 -25.75 29.56 -9.26
CA GLU A 83 -25.72 30.39 -10.48
C GLU A 83 -27.10 30.60 -11.13
N ASP A 84 -28.11 29.79 -10.79
CA ASP A 84 -29.47 29.87 -11.39
C ASP A 84 -30.39 30.93 -10.74
N GLU A 85 -29.96 31.61 -9.67
CA GLU A 85 -30.78 32.59 -8.91
C GLU A 85 -30.34 34.07 -9.05
N MET A 86 -29.50 34.42 -10.04
CA MET A 86 -29.04 35.82 -10.26
C MET A 86 -29.45 36.44 -11.60
N ILE A 87 -30.62 36.07 -12.16
CA ILE A 87 -31.21 36.76 -13.32
C ILE A 87 -32.62 37.26 -13.00
N GLU A 88 -32.75 38.23 -12.08
CA GLU A 88 -33.87 39.17 -12.06
C GLU A 88 -33.67 40.18 -10.92
N ASP A 89 -33.14 41.36 -11.22
CA ASP A 89 -33.79 42.65 -10.94
C ASP A 89 -32.80 43.84 -11.08
N GLY A 90 -33.19 44.84 -11.88
CA GLY A 90 -32.68 46.20 -11.74
C GLY A 90 -31.46 46.65 -12.56
N MET A 91 -31.56 46.67 -13.90
CA MET A 91 -30.78 47.64 -14.69
C MET A 91 -31.22 49.07 -14.32
N SER A 92 -30.54 49.73 -13.38
CA SER A 92 -30.64 51.18 -13.19
C SER A 92 -29.41 51.84 -13.81
N ILE A 93 -29.60 52.41 -14.99
CA ILE A 93 -28.62 53.28 -15.65
C ILE A 93 -28.67 54.62 -14.92
N ASN A 94 -27.70 54.87 -14.03
CA ASN A 94 -27.40 56.22 -13.57
C ASN A 94 -26.30 56.80 -14.46
N ASP A 95 -26.77 57.54 -15.46
CA ASP A 95 -26.01 58.55 -16.19
C ASP A 95 -25.54 59.64 -15.22
N THR A 96 -24.25 59.63 -14.90
CA THR A 96 -23.54 60.83 -14.41
C THR A 96 -22.06 60.65 -14.74
N GLY A 97 -21.63 61.31 -15.80
CA GLY A 97 -20.25 61.32 -16.27
C GLY A 97 -19.27 62.01 -15.32
N ALA A 98 -18.01 61.59 -15.41
CA ALA A 98 -16.82 62.39 -15.12
C ALA A 98 -15.60 61.71 -15.76
N ASP A 99 -15.24 62.20 -16.94
CA ASP A 99 -13.90 62.46 -17.48
C ASP A 99 -12.77 61.46 -17.15
N PHE A 100 -12.40 60.65 -18.14
CA PHE A 100 -11.08 60.01 -18.20
C PHE A 100 -10.35 60.50 -19.45
N ASP A 101 -9.51 61.51 -19.27
CA ASP A 101 -8.55 61.98 -20.28
C ASP A 101 -7.63 60.82 -20.67
N VAL A 102 -7.79 60.29 -21.88
CA VAL A 102 -6.80 59.42 -22.51
C VAL A 102 -5.80 60.33 -23.23
N ASP A 103 -4.68 60.59 -22.56
CA ASP A 103 -3.48 61.17 -23.20
C ASP A 103 -2.90 60.13 -24.17
N SER A 104 -3.25 60.27 -25.45
CA SER A 104 -2.60 59.54 -26.54
C SER A 104 -1.29 60.24 -26.89
N GLY A 105 -0.19 59.78 -26.31
CA GLY A 105 1.15 60.12 -26.77
C GLY A 105 1.44 59.42 -28.10
N ASP A 106 1.37 60.17 -29.20
CA ASP A 106 2.02 59.87 -30.47
C ASP A 106 3.24 60.79 -30.63
N GLU A 107 4.28 60.22 -31.27
CA GLU A 107 5.63 60.72 -31.65
C GLU A 107 6.81 60.42 -30.70
#